data_AF-A0AAN6TVH8-F1
#
_entry.id   AF-A0AAN6TVH8-F1
#
_cell.length_a   1.000
_cell.length_b   1.000
_cell.length_c   1.000
_cell.angle_alpha   90.00
_cell.angle_beta   90.00
_cell.angle_gamma   90.00
#
_symmetry.space_group_name_H-M   'P 1'
#
loop_
_entity.id
_entity.type
_entity.pdbx_description
1 polymer ?
#
loop_
_entity_poly.entity_id
_entity_poly.type
_entity_poly.pdbx_seq_one_letter_code
_entity_poly.pdbx_strand_id
1 'polypeptide(L)'
;MLPPNLQRGSVTSPDVRNPISRMFEPFGSKSDLGSIMLADHRMNFIKGMLIGLNDPMKVKTFEDYIKRGLLYGEKDLTMYVLDSIKTTISAFRYLSHPEVRRVFVDTATNIPAQAAVIGKHTIAAPNLDYRWDEFMAALTRAVPYYGRDWVLERILHVFQEYGLKGGNEDKFRLLGQYLLELPNINMPYLWWDPDKVKANPIV
;
A
#
# COMPACT_ATOMS: atom_id res chain seq x y z
N MET A 1 -9.08 25.40 -14.69
CA MET A 1 -9.95 24.24 -14.97
C MET A 1 -9.29 23.42 -16.06
N LEU A 2 -9.35 22.09 -15.98
CA LEU A 2 -8.80 21.21 -17.03
C LEU A 2 -9.60 21.33 -18.33
N PRO A 3 -8.96 21.18 -19.51
CA PRO A 3 -9.65 21.21 -20.79
C PRO A 3 -10.64 20.03 -20.94
N PRO A 4 -11.71 20.18 -21.76
CA PRO A 4 -12.58 19.07 -22.11
C PRO A 4 -11.83 17.98 -22.90
N ASN A 5 -12.33 16.74 -22.87
CA ASN A 5 -11.82 15.59 -23.63
C ASN A 5 -10.43 15.07 -23.23
N LEU A 6 -10.02 15.23 -21.97
CA LEU A 6 -8.90 14.44 -21.45
C LEU A 6 -9.28 12.94 -21.52
N GLN A 7 -8.30 12.09 -21.88
CA GLN A 7 -8.49 10.65 -21.95
C GLN A 7 -8.82 10.09 -20.57
N ARG A 8 -10.03 9.53 -20.41
CA ARG A 8 -10.53 9.04 -19.12
C ARG A 8 -9.77 7.79 -18.68
N GLY A 9 -9.63 7.60 -17.36
CA GLY A 9 -9.02 6.41 -16.78
C GLY A 9 -9.85 5.16 -17.09
N SER A 10 -11.16 5.34 -17.29
CA SER A 10 -12.03 4.33 -17.90
C SER A 10 -13.20 4.94 -18.65
N VAL A 11 -13.90 4.12 -19.42
CA VAL A 11 -15.08 4.54 -20.21
C VAL A 11 -16.25 4.96 -19.29
N THR A 12 -16.33 4.40 -18.09
CA THR A 12 -17.40 4.61 -17.11
C THR A 12 -17.05 5.64 -16.03
N SER A 13 -15.79 6.06 -15.94
CA SER A 13 -15.36 7.06 -14.96
C SER A 13 -16.04 8.42 -15.19
N PRO A 14 -16.45 9.11 -14.11
CA PRO A 14 -16.98 10.45 -14.21
C PRO A 14 -15.95 11.40 -14.81
N ASP A 15 -16.42 12.48 -15.40
CA ASP A 15 -15.56 13.45 -16.06
C ASP A 15 -14.84 14.36 -15.04
N VAL A 16 -13.83 13.79 -14.37
CA VAL A 16 -13.12 14.43 -13.26
C VAL A 16 -12.35 15.66 -13.76
N ARG A 17 -12.73 16.84 -13.27
CA ARG A 17 -12.10 18.14 -13.60
C ARG A 17 -11.14 18.66 -12.51
N ASN A 18 -10.96 17.91 -11.43
CA ASN A 18 -9.95 18.18 -10.42
C ASN A 18 -8.61 17.55 -10.85
N PRO A 19 -7.50 18.33 -10.96
CA PRO A 19 -6.19 17.83 -11.37
C PRO A 19 -5.66 16.64 -10.57
N ILE A 20 -5.82 16.65 -9.25
CA ILE A 20 -5.32 15.59 -8.36
C ILE A 20 -6.12 14.32 -8.57
N SER A 21 -7.45 14.42 -8.51
CA SER A 21 -8.33 13.26 -8.72
C SER A 21 -8.16 12.66 -10.11
N ARG A 22 -7.84 13.48 -11.11
CA ARG A 22 -7.57 13.04 -12.47
C ARG A 22 -6.25 12.27 -12.59
N MET A 23 -5.20 12.74 -11.91
CA MET A 23 -3.90 12.08 -11.90
C MET A 23 -3.94 10.67 -11.29
N PHE A 24 -4.80 10.45 -10.29
CA PHE A 24 -4.92 9.17 -9.59
C PHE A 24 -6.02 8.24 -10.13
N GLU A 25 -6.89 8.73 -11.01
CA GLU A 25 -7.96 7.94 -11.63
C GLU A 25 -7.47 6.61 -12.26
N PRO A 26 -6.30 6.55 -12.93
CA PRO A 26 -5.81 5.31 -13.53
C PRO A 26 -5.54 4.18 -12.52
N PHE A 27 -5.24 4.50 -11.26
CA PHE A 27 -5.04 3.49 -10.20
C PHE A 27 -6.34 2.93 -9.64
N GLY A 28 -7.47 3.47 -10.08
CA GLY A 28 -8.80 3.10 -9.61
C GLY A 28 -9.58 4.33 -9.17
N SER A 29 -10.81 4.41 -9.67
CA SER A 29 -11.83 5.35 -9.21
C SER A 29 -12.80 4.63 -8.25
N LYS A 30 -13.54 5.38 -7.42
CA LYS A 30 -14.71 4.84 -6.71
C LYS A 30 -15.72 4.14 -7.66
N SER A 31 -15.68 4.44 -8.96
CA SER A 31 -16.58 3.92 -9.99
C SER A 31 -15.92 2.96 -11.00
N ASP A 32 -14.60 2.79 -10.96
CA ASP A 32 -13.91 1.82 -11.81
C ASP A 32 -12.69 1.25 -11.07
N LEU A 33 -12.82 -0.01 -10.63
CA LEU A 33 -11.82 -0.75 -9.87
C LEU A 33 -10.84 -1.51 -10.79
N GLY A 34 -10.78 -1.17 -12.08
CA GLY A 34 -10.23 -2.03 -13.14
C GLY A 34 -8.73 -2.36 -13.11
N SER A 35 -7.89 -1.68 -12.33
CA SER A 35 -6.43 -1.83 -12.47
C SER A 35 -5.78 -2.68 -11.37
N ILE A 36 -6.45 -2.89 -10.23
CA ILE A 36 -5.88 -3.62 -9.10
C ILE A 36 -6.93 -4.67 -8.70
N MET A 37 -6.65 -5.95 -8.99
CA MET A 37 -7.56 -7.10 -8.77
C MET A 37 -8.41 -6.93 -7.51
N LEU A 38 -9.71 -7.24 -7.60
CA LEU A 38 -10.65 -7.20 -6.47
C LEU A 38 -10.05 -7.92 -5.26
N ALA A 39 -9.57 -7.14 -4.30
CA ALA A 39 -9.23 -7.64 -2.97
C ALA A 39 -10.41 -7.40 -2.04
N ASP A 40 -10.52 -8.21 -0.97
CA ASP A 40 -11.45 -7.97 0.12
C ASP A 40 -11.36 -6.50 0.59
N HIS A 41 -12.48 -5.89 0.96
CA HIS A 41 -12.58 -4.54 1.50
C HIS A 41 -11.50 -4.25 2.56
N ARG A 42 -11.22 -5.21 3.44
CA ARG A 42 -10.19 -5.08 4.47
C ARG A 42 -8.79 -4.99 3.89
N MET A 43 -8.47 -5.80 2.88
CA MET A 43 -7.18 -5.74 2.18
C MET A 43 -7.02 -4.40 1.45
N ASN A 44 -8.08 -3.92 0.80
CA ASN A 44 -8.08 -2.60 0.15
C ASN A 44 -7.85 -1.47 1.15
N PHE A 45 -8.47 -1.53 2.32
CA PHE A 45 -8.25 -0.58 3.39
C PHE A 45 -6.78 -0.56 3.83
N ILE A 46 -6.19 -1.73 4.14
CA ILE A 46 -4.78 -1.81 4.57
C ILE A 46 -3.81 -1.33 3.49
N LYS A 47 -4.05 -1.67 2.21
CA LYS A 47 -3.25 -1.13 1.09
C LYS A 47 -3.28 0.40 1.07
N GLY A 48 -4.46 1.00 1.22
CA GLY A 48 -4.63 2.45 1.28
C GLY A 48 -3.88 3.07 2.45
N MET A 49 -3.92 2.44 3.63
CA MET A 49 -3.16 2.89 4.80
C MET A 49 -1.66 2.85 4.54
N LEU A 50 -1.13 1.75 4.00
CA LEU A 50 0.29 1.60 3.70
C LEU A 50 0.78 2.61 2.65
N ILE A 51 0.04 2.80 1.56
CA ILE A 51 0.37 3.79 0.52
C ILE A 51 0.32 5.21 1.08
N GLY A 52 -0.62 5.48 1.99
CA GLY A 52 -0.72 6.75 2.70
C GLY A 52 0.29 6.92 3.83
N LEU A 53 1.21 5.97 4.05
CA LEU A 53 2.15 5.95 5.16
C LEU A 53 1.47 6.12 6.53
N ASN A 54 0.34 5.44 6.69
CA ASN A 54 -0.43 5.39 7.92
C ASN A 54 -0.41 3.98 8.53
N ASP A 55 -0.50 3.92 9.86
CA ASP A 55 -0.55 2.64 10.57
C ASP A 55 -1.75 1.78 10.14
N PRO A 56 -1.52 0.52 9.71
CA PRO A 56 -2.57 -0.47 9.47
C PRO A 56 -3.60 -0.59 10.61
N MET A 57 -3.12 -0.45 11.85
CA MET A 57 -3.92 -0.29 13.06
C MET A 57 -3.23 0.73 13.97
N LYS A 58 -4.00 1.67 14.53
CA LYS A 58 -3.48 2.66 15.46
C LYS A 58 -2.85 1.99 16.68
N VAL A 59 -1.69 2.49 17.11
CA VAL A 59 -0.90 1.94 18.23
C VAL A 59 -1.74 1.74 19.49
N LYS A 60 -2.49 2.77 19.90
CA LYS A 60 -3.37 2.70 21.08
C LYS A 60 -4.39 1.56 20.97
N THR A 61 -5.04 1.43 19.81
CA THR A 61 -6.02 0.36 19.55
C THR A 61 -5.37 -1.02 19.63
N PHE A 62 -4.16 -1.15 19.08
CA PHE A 62 -3.38 -2.38 19.14
C PHE A 62 -3.06 -2.78 20.60
N GLU A 63 -2.56 -1.83 21.40
CA GLU A 63 -2.26 -2.03 22.82
C GLU A 63 -3.52 -2.40 23.63
N ASP A 64 -4.65 -1.75 23.34
CA ASP A 64 -5.92 -2.05 24.01
C ASP A 64 -6.37 -3.50 23.73
N TYR A 65 -6.20 -4.00 22.50
CA TYR A 65 -6.50 -5.39 22.16
C TYR A 65 -5.52 -6.39 22.78
N ILE A 66 -4.24 -6.04 22.93
CA ILE A 66 -3.29 -6.86 23.70
C ILE A 66 -3.74 -6.98 25.15
N LYS A 67 -4.05 -5.85 25.80
CA LYS A 67 -4.51 -5.83 27.20
C LYS A 67 -5.79 -6.63 27.39
N ARG A 68 -6.77 -6.47 26.49
CA ARG A 68 -8.01 -7.28 26.52
C ARG A 68 -7.72 -8.77 26.33
N GLY A 69 -6.84 -9.11 25.39
CA GLY A 69 -6.38 -10.47 25.16
C GLY A 69 -5.72 -11.12 26.38
N LEU A 70 -5.04 -10.33 27.21
CA LEU A 70 -4.42 -10.77 28.46
C LEU A 70 -5.42 -10.92 29.61
N LEU A 71 -6.44 -10.05 29.68
CA LEU A 71 -7.41 -10.01 30.79
C LEU A 71 -8.60 -10.94 30.59
N TYR A 72 -9.12 -11.03 29.37
CA TYR A 72 -10.38 -11.70 29.04
C TYR A 72 -10.19 -12.93 28.16
N GLY A 73 -8.93 -13.33 27.94
CA GLY A 73 -8.56 -14.46 27.12
C GLY A 73 -8.20 -14.08 25.68
N GLU A 74 -7.54 -15.02 25.05
CA GLU A 74 -6.73 -14.86 23.85
C GLU A 74 -7.48 -14.52 22.54
N LYS A 75 -8.82 -14.45 22.56
CA LYS A 75 -9.65 -14.26 21.37
C LYS A 75 -9.38 -12.93 20.68
N ASP A 76 -9.36 -11.84 21.45
CA ASP A 76 -9.13 -10.49 20.91
C ASP A 76 -7.71 -10.34 20.36
N LEU A 77 -6.72 -10.96 21.00
CA LEU A 77 -5.35 -11.01 20.49
C LEU A 77 -5.31 -11.69 19.12
N THR A 78 -5.92 -12.87 18.98
CA THR A 78 -5.90 -13.59 17.70
C THR A 78 -6.69 -12.83 16.63
N MET A 79 -7.89 -12.35 16.96
CA MET A 79 -8.83 -11.77 16.00
C MET A 79 -8.42 -10.38 15.51
N TYR A 80 -7.77 -9.56 16.35
CA TYR A 80 -7.44 -8.19 16.00
C TYR A 80 -5.94 -7.96 15.85
N VAL A 81 -5.13 -8.42 16.81
CA VAL A 81 -3.68 -8.17 16.82
C VAL A 81 -2.97 -9.03 15.76
N LEU A 82 -3.04 -10.35 15.88
CA LEU A 82 -2.36 -11.26 14.95
C LEU A 82 -2.90 -11.13 13.52
N ASP A 83 -4.21 -10.93 13.39
CA ASP A 83 -4.85 -10.74 12.10
C ASP A 83 -4.47 -9.42 11.42
N SER A 84 -4.25 -8.33 12.18
CA SER A 84 -3.74 -7.08 11.61
C SER A 84 -2.32 -7.22 11.07
N ILE A 85 -1.45 -7.95 11.78
CA ILE A 85 -0.09 -8.29 11.34
C ILE A 85 -0.17 -9.13 10.06
N LYS A 86 -0.93 -10.23 10.09
CA LYS A 86 -1.12 -11.14 8.95
C LYS A 86 -1.67 -10.41 7.72
N THR A 87 -2.67 -9.56 7.90
CA THR A 87 -3.29 -8.81 6.80
C THR A 87 -2.31 -7.82 6.19
N THR A 88 -1.49 -7.16 7.01
CA THR A 88 -0.43 -6.25 6.54
C THR A 88 0.61 -6.99 5.70
N ILE A 89 1.10 -8.14 6.17
CA ILE A 89 2.03 -9.00 5.40
C ILE A 89 1.38 -9.46 4.09
N SER A 90 0.11 -9.85 4.15
CA SER A 90 -0.66 -10.28 2.97
C SER A 90 -0.86 -9.16 1.95
N ALA A 91 -0.99 -7.90 2.40
CA ALA A 91 -1.04 -6.74 1.50
C ALA A 91 0.27 -6.59 0.71
N PHE A 92 1.41 -6.80 1.36
CA PHE A 92 2.70 -6.80 0.66
C PHE A 92 2.87 -7.97 -0.30
N ARG A 93 2.43 -9.17 0.07
CA ARG A 93 2.39 -10.32 -0.84
C ARG A 93 1.55 -10.04 -2.08
N TYR A 94 0.39 -9.44 -1.87
CA TYR A 94 -0.51 -9.03 -2.95
C TYR A 94 0.15 -7.99 -3.87
N LEU A 95 0.75 -6.93 -3.31
CA LEU A 95 1.45 -5.90 -4.09
C LEU A 95 2.70 -6.45 -4.81
N SER A 96 3.29 -7.53 -4.30
CA SER A 96 4.43 -8.21 -4.91
C SER A 96 4.03 -9.26 -5.96
N HIS A 97 2.74 -9.58 -6.08
CA HIS A 97 2.26 -10.56 -7.06
C HIS A 97 2.60 -10.07 -8.48
N PRO A 98 3.20 -10.91 -9.35
CA PRO A 98 3.70 -10.47 -10.66
C PRO A 98 2.66 -9.74 -11.50
N GLU A 99 1.42 -10.23 -11.52
CA GLU A 99 0.33 -9.60 -12.27
C GLU A 99 -0.10 -8.25 -11.70
N VAL A 100 -0.23 -8.15 -10.37
CA VAL A 100 -0.59 -6.89 -9.69
C VAL A 100 0.50 -5.85 -9.92
N ARG A 101 1.76 -6.29 -9.79
CA ARG A 101 2.93 -5.45 -10.05
C ARG A 101 2.94 -4.94 -11.48
N ARG A 102 2.69 -5.82 -12.47
CA ARG A 102 2.64 -5.43 -13.89
C ARG A 102 1.60 -4.34 -14.11
N VAL A 103 0.36 -4.57 -13.68
CA VAL A 103 -0.70 -3.58 -13.89
C VAL A 103 -0.41 -2.27 -13.15
N PHE A 104 0.16 -2.34 -11.94
CA PHE A 104 0.56 -1.15 -11.21
C PHE A 104 1.62 -0.34 -11.98
N VAL A 105 2.66 -1.00 -12.50
CA VAL A 105 3.73 -0.36 -13.29
C VAL A 105 3.14 0.24 -14.56
N ASP A 106 2.38 -0.53 -15.34
CA ASP A 106 1.74 -0.06 -16.58
C ASP A 106 0.87 1.17 -16.29
N THR A 107 0.11 1.16 -15.20
CA THR A 107 -0.69 2.31 -14.78
C THR A 107 0.17 3.52 -14.44
N ALA A 108 1.21 3.33 -13.62
CA ALA A 108 2.09 4.40 -13.18
C ALA A 108 2.87 5.04 -14.34
N THR A 109 3.24 4.28 -15.37
CA THR A 109 3.96 4.76 -16.56
C THR A 109 3.15 5.63 -17.50
N ASN A 110 1.82 5.48 -17.47
CA ASN A 110 0.92 6.25 -18.30
C ASN A 110 0.56 7.62 -17.67
N ILE A 111 0.87 7.82 -16.39
CA ILE A 111 0.56 9.06 -15.66
C ILE A 111 1.42 10.26 -16.07
N PRO A 112 2.74 10.15 -16.32
CA PRO A 112 3.55 11.26 -16.80
C PRO A 112 2.96 11.98 -18.03
N ALA A 113 2.41 11.23 -18.99
CA ALA A 113 1.77 11.82 -20.17
C ALA A 113 0.54 12.68 -19.78
N GLN A 114 -0.28 12.20 -18.84
CA GLN A 114 -1.41 12.97 -18.31
C GLN A 114 -0.95 14.15 -17.45
N ALA A 115 0.07 13.96 -16.63
CA ALA A 115 0.66 14.99 -15.78
C ALA A 115 1.26 16.14 -16.61
N ALA A 116 1.92 15.83 -17.73
CA ALA A 116 2.44 16.83 -18.66
C ALA A 116 1.31 17.68 -19.27
N VAL A 117 0.18 17.07 -19.63
CA VAL A 117 -1.00 17.80 -20.12
C VAL A 117 -1.60 18.67 -19.00
N ILE A 118 -1.77 18.13 -17.79
CA ILE A 118 -2.28 18.88 -16.63
C ILE A 118 -1.38 20.08 -16.31
N GLY A 119 -0.06 19.87 -16.30
CA GLY A 119 0.94 20.90 -15.99
C GLY A 119 0.93 22.06 -17.00
N LYS A 120 0.72 21.77 -18.29
CA LYS A 120 0.56 22.81 -19.32
C LYS A 120 -0.67 23.70 -19.11
N HIS A 121 -1.70 23.17 -18.47
CA HIS A 121 -2.98 23.87 -18.26
C HIS A 121 -3.19 24.36 -16.81
N THR A 122 -2.20 24.18 -15.93
CA THR A 122 -2.30 24.54 -14.50
C THR A 122 -1.09 25.36 -14.08
N ILE A 123 -1.28 26.68 -13.94
CA ILE A 123 -0.21 27.63 -13.54
C ILE A 123 0.42 27.24 -12.19
N ALA A 124 -0.37 26.65 -11.28
CA ALA A 124 0.09 26.28 -9.93
C ALA A 124 0.97 25.01 -9.88
N ALA A 125 1.08 24.25 -10.97
CA ALA A 125 1.77 22.96 -10.97
C ALA A 125 2.56 22.70 -12.28
N PRO A 126 3.52 23.57 -12.65
CA PRO A 126 4.40 23.30 -13.78
C PRO A 126 5.26 22.05 -13.52
N ASN A 127 5.60 21.34 -14.60
CA ASN A 127 6.47 20.15 -14.59
C ASN A 127 5.96 19.01 -13.68
N LEU A 128 4.64 18.77 -13.69
CA LEU A 128 4.00 17.74 -12.87
C LEU A 128 4.46 16.32 -13.22
N ASP A 129 4.87 16.10 -14.46
CA ASP A 129 5.51 14.87 -14.96
C ASP A 129 6.84 14.57 -14.26
N TYR A 130 7.73 15.56 -14.12
CA TYR A 130 8.99 15.37 -13.38
C TYR A 130 8.73 15.10 -11.89
N ARG A 131 7.78 15.81 -11.28
CA ARG A 131 7.38 15.59 -9.88
C ARG A 131 6.73 14.23 -9.65
N TRP A 132 6.08 13.66 -10.67
CA TRP A 132 5.53 12.32 -10.61
C TRP A 132 6.62 11.26 -10.47
N ASP A 133 7.68 11.36 -11.28
CA ASP A 133 8.80 10.42 -11.23
C ASP A 133 9.50 10.46 -9.86
N GLU A 134 9.73 11.66 -9.31
CA GLU A 134 10.27 11.85 -7.96
C GLU A 134 9.36 11.28 -6.88
N PHE A 135 8.04 11.56 -6.97
CA PHE A 135 7.05 11.05 -6.03
C PHE A 135 7.02 9.52 -6.02
N MET A 136 6.96 8.89 -7.18
CA MET A 136 6.92 7.43 -7.29
C MET A 136 8.22 6.81 -6.77
N ALA A 137 9.39 7.36 -7.13
CA ALA A 137 10.66 6.90 -6.59
C ALA A 137 10.74 7.03 -5.05
N ALA A 138 10.15 8.06 -4.46
CA ALA A 138 10.07 8.19 -3.01
C ALA A 138 9.07 7.19 -2.39
N LEU A 139 7.88 7.08 -2.95
CA LEU A 139 6.81 6.21 -2.47
C LEU A 139 7.22 4.73 -2.48
N THR A 140 7.79 4.27 -3.59
CA THR A 140 8.28 2.89 -3.78
C THR A 140 9.31 2.47 -2.73
N ARG A 141 10.14 3.41 -2.27
CA ARG A 141 11.13 3.21 -1.21
C ARG A 141 10.52 3.28 0.18
N ALA A 142 9.63 4.24 0.41
CA ALA A 142 9.08 4.49 1.73
C ALA A 142 8.10 3.41 2.21
N VAL A 143 7.18 2.97 1.35
CA VAL A 143 6.09 2.06 1.76
C VAL A 143 6.59 0.70 2.29
N PRO A 144 7.57 0.02 1.67
CA PRO A 144 8.12 -1.23 2.21
C PRO A 144 8.80 -1.06 3.57
N TYR A 145 9.62 0.00 3.73
CA TYR A 145 10.26 0.30 5.01
C TYR A 145 9.21 0.53 6.09
N TYR A 146 8.25 1.43 5.83
CA TYR A 146 7.20 1.75 6.79
C TYR A 146 6.41 0.52 7.23
N GLY A 147 5.97 -0.31 6.28
CA GLY A 147 5.18 -1.49 6.62
C GLY A 147 5.99 -2.59 7.29
N ARG A 148 7.26 -2.77 6.92
CA ARG A 148 8.16 -3.72 7.59
C ARG A 148 8.44 -3.30 9.03
N ASP A 149 8.76 -2.03 9.24
CA ASP A 149 9.03 -1.48 10.57
C ASP A 149 7.78 -1.58 11.44
N TRP A 150 6.62 -1.23 10.89
CA TRP A 150 5.35 -1.39 11.60
C TRP A 150 5.12 -2.86 12.01
N VAL A 151 5.25 -3.83 11.09
CA VAL A 151 5.05 -5.25 11.42
C VAL A 151 6.07 -5.72 12.47
N LEU A 152 7.35 -5.37 12.30
CA LEU A 152 8.43 -5.75 13.21
C LEU A 152 8.16 -5.24 14.62
N GLU A 153 7.86 -3.95 14.77
CA GLU A 153 7.54 -3.32 16.06
C GLU A 153 6.37 -4.01 16.74
N ARG A 154 5.30 -4.32 16.00
CA ARG A 154 4.11 -4.98 16.56
C ARG A 154 4.40 -6.41 16.99
N ILE A 155 5.18 -7.16 16.22
CA ILE A 155 5.59 -8.51 16.62
C ILE A 155 6.46 -8.45 17.89
N LEU A 156 7.45 -7.56 17.95
CA LEU A 156 8.30 -7.37 19.13
C LEU A 156 7.49 -6.97 20.36
N HIS A 157 6.51 -6.08 20.20
CA HIS A 157 5.60 -5.68 21.28
C HIS A 157 4.81 -6.90 21.80
N VAL A 158 4.27 -7.74 20.91
CA VAL A 158 3.59 -8.97 21.34
C VAL A 158 4.55 -9.91 22.07
N PHE A 159 5.78 -10.08 21.59
CA PHE A 159 6.79 -10.87 22.31
C PHE A 159 7.08 -10.32 23.71
N GLN A 160 7.20 -9.00 23.87
CA GLN A 160 7.46 -8.37 25.16
C GLN A 160 6.29 -8.57 26.13
N GLU A 161 5.06 -8.29 25.70
CA GLU A 161 3.88 -8.34 26.58
C GLU A 161 3.42 -9.77 26.89
N TYR A 162 3.48 -10.67 25.91
CA TYR A 162 3.01 -12.05 26.05
C TYR A 162 4.12 -13.01 26.49
N GLY A 163 5.37 -12.80 26.04
CA GLY A 163 6.50 -13.68 26.35
C GLY A 163 6.85 -13.68 27.83
N LEU A 164 6.72 -12.52 28.48
CA LEU A 164 6.95 -12.37 29.92
C LEU A 164 5.87 -13.05 30.79
N LYS A 165 4.72 -13.42 30.22
CA LYS A 165 3.56 -13.95 30.97
C LYS A 165 3.29 -15.44 30.71
N GLY A 166 4.21 -16.15 30.06
CA GLY A 166 4.04 -17.59 29.76
C GLY A 166 3.02 -17.86 28.66
N GLY A 167 2.99 -17.01 27.63
CA GLY A 167 2.06 -17.10 26.51
C GLY A 167 2.11 -18.41 25.71
N ASN A 168 1.08 -18.64 24.90
CA ASN A 168 0.94 -19.83 24.07
C ASN A 168 2.07 -19.99 23.02
N GLU A 169 2.80 -21.10 23.08
CA GLU A 169 3.94 -21.42 22.21
C GLU A 169 3.60 -21.39 20.72
N ASP A 170 2.41 -21.85 20.32
CA ASP A 170 2.01 -21.89 18.92
C ASP A 170 1.88 -20.48 18.33
N LYS A 171 1.51 -19.49 19.14
CA LYS A 171 1.42 -18.09 18.70
C LYS A 171 2.79 -17.46 18.55
N PHE A 172 3.72 -17.78 19.43
CA PHE A 172 5.11 -17.37 19.26
C PHE A 172 5.74 -17.99 18.02
N ARG A 173 5.42 -19.26 17.74
CA ARG A 173 5.85 -19.91 16.50
C ARG A 173 5.30 -19.20 15.27
N LEU A 174 4.01 -18.83 15.28
CA LEU A 174 3.40 -18.05 14.19
C LEU A 174 4.03 -16.66 14.02
N LEU A 175 4.27 -15.94 15.10
CA LEU A 175 4.97 -14.65 15.08
C LEU A 175 6.41 -14.79 14.56
N GLY A 176 7.09 -15.87 14.94
CA GLY A 176 8.41 -16.22 14.41
C GLY A 176 8.38 -16.47 12.90
N GLN A 177 7.36 -17.16 12.39
CA GLN A 177 7.16 -17.32 10.94
C GLN A 177 6.97 -15.96 10.26
N TYR A 178 6.17 -15.06 10.83
CA TYR A 178 6.00 -13.71 10.29
C TYR A 178 7.30 -12.89 10.30
N LEU A 179 8.14 -13.01 11.32
CA LEU A 179 9.47 -12.38 11.33
C LEU A 179 10.36 -12.89 10.20
N LEU A 180 10.33 -14.19 9.91
CA LEU A 180 11.07 -14.79 8.80
C LEU A 180 10.53 -14.35 7.43
N GLU A 181 9.28 -13.91 7.36
CA GLU A 181 8.68 -13.36 6.14
C GLU A 181 9.00 -11.88 5.93
N LEU A 182 9.41 -11.13 6.97
CA LEU A 182 9.72 -9.70 6.87
C LEU A 182 10.77 -9.35 5.80
N PRO A 183 11.86 -10.10 5.59
CA PRO A 183 12.79 -9.83 4.49
C PRO A 183 12.17 -9.98 3.09
N ASN A 184 11.08 -10.76 2.99
CA ASN A 184 10.31 -10.95 1.76
C ASN A 184 9.21 -9.88 1.61
N ILE A 185 8.99 -9.04 2.63
CA ILE A 185 8.23 -7.79 2.52
C ILE A 185 9.12 -6.75 1.84
N ASN A 186 9.31 -6.96 0.55
CA ASN A 186 9.83 -5.94 -0.34
C ASN A 186 8.70 -5.61 -1.31
N MET A 187 8.32 -4.34 -1.45
CA MET A 187 8.02 -3.92 -2.81
C MET A 187 9.38 -3.80 -3.47
N PRO A 188 9.68 -4.59 -4.50
CA PRO A 188 11.04 -4.64 -5.04
C PRO A 188 11.53 -3.21 -5.30
N TYR A 189 12.68 -2.84 -4.73
CA TYR A 189 13.35 -1.53 -4.90
C TYR A 189 13.58 -1.09 -6.36
N LEU A 190 13.19 -1.91 -7.32
CA LEU A 190 13.69 -1.99 -8.67
C LEU A 190 12.62 -1.74 -9.75
N TRP A 191 11.37 -1.43 -9.40
CA TRP A 191 10.32 -1.26 -10.42
C TRP A 191 10.10 0.17 -10.89
N TRP A 192 10.45 1.19 -10.11
CA TRP A 192 10.39 2.57 -10.58
C TRP A 192 11.79 3.12 -10.84
N ASP A 193 12.33 2.71 -11.98
CA ASP A 193 13.48 3.33 -12.60
C ASP A 193 12.94 3.93 -13.91
N PRO A 194 12.70 5.25 -13.98
CA PRO A 194 12.02 5.85 -15.12
C PRO A 194 12.75 5.58 -16.44
N ASP A 195 14.06 5.31 -16.41
CA ASP A 195 14.85 4.98 -17.59
C ASP A 195 14.70 3.49 -17.98
N LYS A 196 14.69 2.57 -17.02
CA LYS A 196 14.44 1.14 -17.31
C LYS A 196 12.99 0.83 -17.69
N VAL A 197 12.06 1.58 -17.11
CA VAL A 197 10.63 1.43 -17.37
C VAL A 197 10.27 1.95 -18.76
N LYS A 198 10.96 2.99 -19.26
CA LYS A 198 10.87 3.43 -20.66
C LYS A 198 11.58 2.47 -21.63
N ALA A 199 12.63 1.78 -21.19
CA ALA A 199 13.45 0.89 -22.04
C ALA A 199 12.93 -0.56 -22.15
N ASN A 200 12.15 -1.04 -21.18
CA ASN A 200 11.54 -2.38 -21.18
C ASN A 200 10.05 -2.27 -20.83
N PRO A 201 9.15 -2.00 -21.81
CA PRO A 201 7.74 -2.26 -21.59
C PRO A 201 7.61 -3.76 -21.31
N ILE A 202 7.11 -4.13 -20.13
CA ILE A 202 6.88 -5.52 -19.78
C ILE A 202 5.79 -6.03 -20.73
N VAL A 203 6.20 -6.82 -21.73
CA VAL A 203 5.30 -7.47 -22.72
C VAL A 203 4.44 -8.51 -22.03
#